data_AF-A0A7J3GVA7-F1
#
_entry.id   AF-A0A7J3GVA7-F1
#
_cell.length_a   1.000
_cell.length_b   1.000
_cell.length_c   1.000
_cell.angle_alpha   90.00
_cell.angle_beta   90.00
_cell.angle_gamma   90.00
#
_symmetry.space_group_name_H-M   'P 1'
#
loop_
_entity.id
_entity.type
_entity.pdbx_description
1 polymer ?
#
loop_
_entity_poly.entity_id
_entity_poly.type
_entity_poly.pdbx_seq_one_letter_code
_entity_poly.pdbx_strand_id
1 'polypeptide(L)'
;MPMPSPVRSLPSWISPSPLATPEISVDRGALGRRYAVRGPTCHVLLLLIGSLLILCRTARLKLITWVTHRMTTDLLLVFPYFFDGRSKHWQFPPLGIGYIASYVRERGYNVKILDCTFLSREEVRERIRRERARVVGIYSMLSMVRTAKELAAEAKEVSELVIAGGPMPSAYPSMFLGAFDAVVQGEGEITVAELMDAMDGRSEPKFHRVRGVWLASHLNGGRVEHTGARPLLRDLDALPFPARDLYDHHLYQSYYRRNFGYTMTSMIASRGCPFSCDFCWRPDYGRVYRYRSP
;
A
#
# COMPACT_ATOMS: atom_id res chain seq x y z
N MET A 1 -49.75 -23.04 -15.32
CA MET A 1 -50.66 -21.96 -14.90
C MET A 1 -49.82 -20.75 -14.45
N PRO A 2 -50.37 -19.52 -14.47
CA PRO A 2 -49.59 -18.31 -14.72
C PRO A 2 -49.10 -17.57 -13.46
N MET A 3 -48.37 -16.48 -13.67
CA MET A 3 -47.92 -15.52 -12.65
C MET A 3 -49.11 -14.88 -11.88
N PRO A 4 -48.79 -14.16 -10.79
CA PRO A 4 -48.93 -12.71 -10.92
C PRO A 4 -47.75 -11.91 -10.34
N SER A 5 -47.43 -10.80 -11.01
CA SER A 5 -46.82 -9.64 -10.34
C SER A 5 -47.91 -8.85 -9.59
N PRO A 6 -47.52 -7.89 -8.74
CA PRO A 6 -48.14 -6.59 -8.91
C PRO A 6 -47.15 -5.43 -8.88
N VAL A 7 -47.37 -4.50 -9.81
CA VAL A 7 -46.82 -3.15 -9.79
C VAL A 7 -47.51 -2.34 -8.69
N ARG A 8 -46.77 -1.47 -7.98
CA ARG A 8 -47.31 -0.22 -7.42
C ARG A 8 -46.21 0.84 -7.32
N SER A 9 -46.54 2.06 -7.76
CA SER A 9 -45.63 3.18 -7.95
C SER A 9 -45.96 4.35 -7.01
N LEU A 10 -44.91 4.94 -6.42
CA LEU A 10 -44.77 6.33 -5.94
C LEU A 10 -45.76 6.83 -4.85
N PRO A 11 -45.31 7.75 -3.97
CA PRO A 11 -45.24 9.17 -4.31
C PRO A 11 -43.90 9.86 -3.99
N SER A 12 -43.63 10.93 -4.73
CA SER A 12 -42.44 11.77 -4.63
C SER A 12 -42.72 13.10 -3.91
N TRP A 13 -42.35 13.23 -2.64
CA TRP A 13 -42.35 14.52 -1.93
C TRP A 13 -41.24 14.58 -0.87
N ILE A 14 -40.26 15.47 -1.09
CA ILE A 14 -39.58 16.36 -0.13
C ILE A 14 -38.39 16.98 -0.87
N SER A 15 -38.50 18.27 -1.16
CA SER A 15 -37.43 19.08 -1.76
C SER A 15 -36.63 19.78 -0.66
N PRO A 16 -35.29 19.79 -0.71
CA PRO A 16 -34.49 20.76 0.02
C PRO A 16 -34.16 21.96 -0.87
N SER A 17 -34.61 23.15 -0.48
CA SER A 17 -34.22 24.42 -1.12
C SER A 17 -32.72 24.72 -0.91
N PRO A 18 -32.08 25.49 -1.82
CA PRO A 18 -30.65 25.79 -1.71
C PRO A 18 -30.34 26.71 -0.52
N LEU A 19 -29.30 26.37 0.25
CA LEU A 19 -28.73 27.25 1.26
C LEU A 19 -27.84 28.32 0.60
N ALA A 20 -28.08 29.58 0.94
CA ALA A 20 -27.38 30.72 0.38
C ALA A 20 -25.90 30.78 0.82
N THR A 21 -25.01 31.02 -0.14
CA THR A 21 -23.63 31.44 0.12
C THR A 21 -23.56 32.97 0.18
N PRO A 22 -22.92 33.58 1.19
CA PRO A 22 -22.86 35.04 1.31
C PRO A 22 -21.94 35.65 0.25
N GLU A 23 -22.43 36.70 -0.43
CA GLU A 23 -21.61 37.55 -1.28
C GLU A 23 -20.67 38.40 -0.41
N ILE A 24 -19.37 38.32 -0.68
CA ILE A 24 -18.37 39.23 -0.07
C ILE A 24 -18.16 40.40 -1.02
N SER A 25 -18.86 41.50 -0.76
CA SER A 25 -18.60 42.78 -1.41
C SER A 25 -17.29 43.38 -0.91
N VAL A 26 -16.32 43.54 -1.81
CA VAL A 26 -15.06 44.25 -1.50
C VAL A 26 -15.23 45.72 -1.88
N ASP A 27 -15.43 46.55 -0.88
CA ASP A 27 -15.49 48.01 -1.03
C ASP A 27 -14.15 48.57 -1.55
N ARG A 28 -14.22 49.52 -2.49
CA ARG A 28 -13.09 50.20 -3.11
C ARG A 28 -13.08 51.68 -2.73
N GLY A 29 -12.61 52.00 -1.53
CA GLY A 29 -12.49 53.40 -1.11
C GLY A 29 -11.55 53.67 0.06
N ALA A 30 -10.29 54.01 -0.23
CA ALA A 30 -9.51 55.03 0.50
C ALA A 30 -8.14 55.27 -0.16
N LEU A 31 -7.74 56.53 -0.28
CA LEU A 31 -6.46 56.93 -0.89
C LEU A 31 -5.28 56.82 0.10
N GLY A 32 -4.17 56.28 -0.40
CA GLY A 32 -2.93 57.03 -0.51
C GLY A 32 -2.07 57.30 0.73
N ARG A 33 -0.84 56.76 0.70
CA ARG A 33 0.39 57.48 1.10
C ARG A 33 1.54 57.05 0.21
N ARG A 34 2.15 58.00 -0.50
CA ARG A 34 3.36 57.76 -1.30
C ARG A 34 4.57 57.79 -0.37
N TYR A 35 5.35 56.72 -0.34
CA TYR A 35 6.75 56.78 0.10
C TYR A 35 7.65 56.58 -1.10
N ALA A 36 8.29 57.67 -1.55
CA ALA A 36 9.26 57.63 -2.63
C ALA A 36 10.64 57.30 -2.04
N VAL A 37 11.19 56.13 -2.38
CA VAL A 37 12.58 55.77 -2.08
C VAL A 37 13.35 55.75 -3.39
N ARG A 38 14.27 56.71 -3.57
CA ARG A 38 15.24 56.71 -4.67
C ARG A 38 16.45 55.87 -4.26
N GLY A 39 16.83 54.87 -5.06
CA GLY A 39 18.06 54.11 -4.88
C GLY A 39 18.17 52.94 -5.87
N PRO A 40 19.35 52.68 -6.47
CA PRO A 40 19.54 51.64 -7.49
C PRO A 40 19.71 50.23 -6.87
N THR A 41 18.72 49.78 -6.10
CA THR A 41 18.67 48.42 -5.50
C THR A 41 17.34 47.70 -5.70
N CYS A 42 16.32 48.37 -6.26
CA CYS A 42 14.97 47.78 -6.39
C CYS A 42 14.85 46.61 -7.37
N HIS A 43 15.62 46.56 -8.47
CA HIS A 43 15.41 45.52 -9.49
C HIS A 43 15.80 44.10 -9.03
N VAL A 44 16.84 43.96 -8.21
CA VAL A 44 17.26 42.64 -7.68
C VAL A 44 16.26 42.14 -6.63
N LEU A 45 15.76 43.02 -5.77
CA LEU A 45 14.80 42.65 -4.72
C LEU A 45 13.42 42.26 -5.29
N LEU A 46 12.94 42.96 -6.32
CA LEU A 46 11.69 42.63 -7.01
C LEU A 46 11.76 41.28 -7.74
N LEU A 47 12.91 40.93 -8.34
CA LEU A 47 13.12 39.62 -8.97
C LEU A 47 13.18 38.49 -7.93
N LEU A 48 13.80 38.71 -6.77
CA LEU A 48 13.83 37.74 -5.67
C LEU A 48 12.44 37.53 -5.05
N ILE A 49 11.67 38.60 -4.82
CA ILE A 49 10.29 38.50 -4.31
C ILE A 49 9.37 37.84 -5.35
N GLY A 50 9.52 38.19 -6.64
CA GLY A 50 8.80 37.53 -7.73
C GLY A 50 9.10 36.02 -7.80
N SER A 51 10.38 35.64 -7.67
CA SER A 51 10.81 34.25 -7.65
C SER A 51 10.29 33.49 -6.41
N LEU A 52 10.31 34.11 -5.23
CA LEU A 52 9.72 33.56 -4.01
C LEU A 52 8.20 33.38 -4.14
N LEU A 53 7.49 34.33 -4.77
CA LEU A 53 6.04 34.23 -4.99
C LEU A 53 5.68 33.17 -6.04
N ILE A 54 6.53 32.93 -7.03
CA ILE A 54 6.37 31.84 -8.02
C ILE A 54 6.69 30.48 -7.38
N LEU A 55 7.76 30.35 -6.59
CA LEU A 55 8.01 29.15 -5.78
C LEU A 55 6.88 28.91 -4.78
N CYS A 56 6.40 29.94 -4.10
CA CYS A 56 5.30 29.81 -3.15
C CYS A 56 3.99 29.44 -3.87
N ARG A 57 3.67 30.03 -5.04
CA ARG A 57 2.51 29.60 -5.84
C ARG A 57 2.63 28.17 -6.34
N THR A 58 3.79 27.74 -6.83
CA THR A 58 3.98 26.36 -7.34
C THR A 58 4.04 25.32 -6.22
N ALA A 59 4.69 25.62 -5.10
CA ALA A 59 4.66 24.78 -3.90
C ALA A 59 3.25 24.71 -3.30
N ARG A 60 2.53 25.83 -3.23
CA ARG A 60 1.14 25.89 -2.73
C ARG A 60 0.15 25.26 -3.71
N LEU A 61 0.39 25.30 -5.02
CA LEU A 61 -0.39 24.55 -6.02
C LEU A 61 -0.12 23.05 -5.90
N LYS A 62 1.14 22.61 -5.72
CA LYS A 62 1.47 21.20 -5.42
C LYS A 62 0.85 20.75 -4.09
N LEU A 63 0.86 21.59 -3.05
CA LEU A 63 0.18 21.30 -1.78
C LEU A 63 -1.33 21.22 -1.96
N ILE A 64 -1.95 22.16 -2.68
CA ILE A 64 -3.40 22.20 -2.89
C ILE A 64 -3.88 21.03 -3.74
N THR A 65 -3.16 20.62 -4.79
CA THR A 65 -3.50 19.41 -5.56
C THR A 65 -3.26 18.12 -4.79
N TRP A 66 -2.34 18.10 -3.82
CA TRP A 66 -2.20 17.00 -2.85
C TRP A 66 -3.34 16.96 -1.83
N VAL A 67 -3.78 18.12 -1.35
CA VAL A 67 -4.77 18.26 -0.26
C VAL A 67 -6.20 17.96 -0.73
N THR A 68 -6.52 18.06 -2.02
CA THR A 68 -7.89 17.87 -2.54
C THR A 68 -8.21 16.47 -3.06
N HIS A 69 -7.24 15.56 -3.16
CA HIS A 69 -7.49 14.14 -3.43
C HIS A 69 -6.84 13.28 -2.35
N ARG A 70 -7.60 12.99 -1.28
CA ARG A 70 -7.25 11.88 -0.37
C ARG A 70 -7.06 10.62 -1.22
N MET A 71 -5.86 10.04 -1.17
CA MET A 71 -5.67 8.66 -1.59
C MET A 71 -6.63 7.80 -0.77
N THR A 72 -7.52 7.06 -1.43
CA THR A 72 -8.57 6.32 -0.73
C THR A 72 -8.04 5.10 -0.02
N THR A 73 -6.90 4.56 -0.48
CA THR A 73 -6.28 3.34 0.04
C THR A 73 -4.92 3.67 0.63
N ASP A 74 -4.72 3.36 1.91
CA ASP A 74 -3.47 3.60 2.63
C ASP A 74 -2.42 2.55 2.25
N LEU A 75 -2.84 1.28 2.09
CA LEU A 75 -1.96 0.17 1.72
C LEU A 75 -2.57 -0.70 0.62
N LEU A 76 -1.86 -0.88 -0.48
CA LEU A 76 -2.14 -1.88 -1.51
C LEU A 76 -1.12 -3.01 -1.43
N LEU A 77 -1.58 -4.22 -1.12
CA LEU A 77 -0.74 -5.42 -1.11
C LEU A 77 -0.88 -6.18 -2.42
N VAL A 78 0.22 -6.31 -3.16
CA VAL A 78 0.25 -6.92 -4.50
C VAL A 78 0.87 -8.32 -4.42
N PHE A 79 0.19 -9.31 -5.00
CA PHE A 79 0.74 -10.64 -5.25
C PHE A 79 1.06 -10.80 -6.74
N PRO A 80 2.32 -10.61 -7.17
CA PRO A 80 2.70 -10.44 -8.58
C PRO A 80 2.86 -11.78 -9.34
N TYR A 81 2.01 -12.75 -9.03
CA TYR A 81 1.92 -14.01 -9.77
C TYR A 81 0.92 -13.88 -10.91
N PHE A 82 1.24 -14.43 -12.07
CA PHE A 82 0.34 -14.46 -13.23
C PHE A 82 0.19 -15.91 -13.66
N PHE A 83 -1.03 -16.44 -13.58
CA PHE A 83 -1.30 -17.81 -14.01
C PHE A 83 -1.38 -17.88 -15.54
N ASP A 84 -0.59 -18.76 -16.15
CA ASP A 84 -0.47 -18.88 -17.62
C ASP A 84 -1.51 -19.82 -18.26
N GLY A 85 -2.31 -20.52 -17.45
CA GLY A 85 -3.30 -21.49 -17.90
C GLY A 85 -2.73 -22.84 -18.35
N ARG A 86 -1.40 -23.01 -18.44
CA ARG A 86 -0.76 -24.16 -19.12
C ARG A 86 -0.59 -25.36 -18.20
N SER A 87 -0.39 -25.12 -16.91
CA SER A 87 -0.16 -26.18 -15.91
C SER A 87 -1.25 -26.23 -14.83
N LYS A 88 -1.66 -27.44 -14.46
CA LYS A 88 -2.62 -27.68 -13.36
C LYS A 88 -1.93 -27.61 -12.00
N HIS A 89 -1.34 -26.46 -11.67
CA HIS A 89 -0.73 -26.22 -10.36
C HIS A 89 -1.78 -25.87 -9.29
N TRP A 90 -1.43 -26.13 -8.02
CA TRP A 90 -2.25 -25.70 -6.89
C TRP A 90 -2.28 -24.17 -6.81
N GLN A 91 -3.45 -23.58 -7.04
CA GLN A 91 -3.69 -22.15 -6.87
C GLN A 91 -4.39 -21.92 -5.52
N PHE A 92 -3.99 -20.93 -4.75
CA PHE A 92 -4.72 -20.57 -3.53
C PHE A 92 -4.46 -19.11 -3.17
N PRO A 93 -5.41 -18.42 -2.49
CA PRO A 93 -5.21 -17.06 -2.04
C PRO A 93 -3.89 -16.94 -1.25
N PRO A 94 -3.02 -15.96 -1.56
CA PRO A 94 -1.71 -15.79 -0.92
C PRO A 94 -1.85 -15.29 0.53
N LEU A 95 -2.15 -16.20 1.46
CA LEU A 95 -2.52 -15.90 2.85
C LEU A 95 -1.51 -15.04 3.62
N GLY A 96 -0.23 -15.05 3.26
CA GLY A 96 0.80 -14.21 3.89
C GLY A 96 0.47 -12.71 3.81
N ILE A 97 0.11 -12.20 2.62
CA ILE A 97 -0.35 -10.81 2.48
C ILE A 97 -1.76 -10.62 3.08
N GLY A 98 -2.59 -11.66 3.14
CA GLY A 98 -3.88 -11.63 3.82
C GLY A 98 -3.76 -11.39 5.33
N TYR A 99 -2.74 -11.95 5.99
CA TYR A 99 -2.44 -11.70 7.41
C TYR A 99 -1.92 -10.28 7.65
N ILE A 100 -1.06 -9.76 6.76
CA ILE A 100 -0.63 -8.35 6.81
C ILE A 100 -1.85 -7.44 6.67
N ALA A 101 -2.75 -7.75 5.72
CA ALA A 101 -3.93 -6.93 5.47
C ALA A 101 -4.89 -6.85 6.68
N SER A 102 -5.18 -7.96 7.36
CA SER A 102 -6.05 -7.92 8.55
C SER A 102 -5.38 -7.20 9.73
N TYR A 103 -4.12 -7.50 10.02
CA TYR A 103 -3.38 -6.86 11.12
C TYR A 103 -3.21 -5.34 10.96
N VAL A 104 -3.08 -4.87 9.71
CA VAL A 104 -3.02 -3.44 9.38
C VAL A 104 -4.43 -2.81 9.38
N ARG A 105 -5.49 -3.51 8.94
CA ARG A 105 -6.88 -3.03 9.03
C ARG A 105 -7.34 -2.80 10.47
N GLU A 106 -6.93 -3.63 11.42
CA GLU A 106 -7.25 -3.45 12.85
C GLU A 106 -6.66 -2.15 13.44
N ARG A 107 -5.72 -1.50 12.76
CA ARG A 107 -5.17 -0.17 13.10
C ARG A 107 -5.90 0.99 12.42
N GLY A 108 -7.03 0.73 11.78
CA GLY A 108 -7.87 1.73 11.12
C GLY A 108 -7.35 2.20 9.76
N TYR A 109 -6.45 1.45 9.12
CA TYR A 109 -5.99 1.72 7.76
C TYR A 109 -6.90 1.06 6.72
N ASN A 110 -7.14 1.75 5.60
CA ASN A 110 -7.81 1.15 4.46
C ASN A 110 -6.81 0.34 3.63
N VAL A 111 -6.98 -0.99 3.63
CA VAL A 111 -6.09 -1.93 2.96
C VAL A 111 -6.82 -2.67 1.85
N LYS A 112 -6.19 -2.78 0.68
CA LYS A 112 -6.64 -3.60 -0.44
C LYS A 112 -5.60 -4.64 -0.83
N ILE A 113 -6.07 -5.73 -1.44
CA ILE A 113 -5.21 -6.73 -2.07
C ILE A 113 -5.41 -6.68 -3.59
N LEU A 114 -4.31 -6.62 -4.34
CA LEU A 114 -4.27 -6.84 -5.78
C LEU A 114 -3.61 -8.20 -6.05
N ASP A 115 -4.46 -9.20 -6.17
CA ASP A 115 -4.06 -10.55 -6.54
C ASP A 115 -3.97 -10.66 -8.08
N CYS A 116 -2.75 -10.74 -8.61
CA CYS A 116 -2.54 -10.78 -10.05
C CYS A 116 -2.85 -12.16 -10.67
N THR A 117 -3.14 -13.20 -9.86
CA THR A 117 -3.17 -14.61 -10.28
C THR A 117 -4.01 -14.84 -11.53
N PHE A 118 -5.19 -14.21 -11.61
CA PHE A 118 -6.15 -14.38 -12.70
C PHE A 118 -6.36 -13.11 -13.54
N LEU A 119 -5.44 -12.15 -13.48
CA LEU A 119 -5.52 -10.86 -14.20
C LEU A 119 -4.48 -10.78 -15.31
N SER A 120 -4.75 -9.97 -16.33
CA SER A 120 -3.72 -9.58 -17.30
C SER A 120 -2.74 -8.55 -16.70
N ARG A 121 -1.54 -8.45 -17.29
CA ARG A 121 -0.53 -7.44 -16.87
C ARG A 121 -1.03 -6.01 -17.08
N GLU A 122 -1.84 -5.79 -18.11
CA GLU A 122 -2.44 -4.49 -18.40
C GLU A 122 -3.45 -4.08 -17.33
N GLU A 123 -4.39 -4.97 -16.97
CA GLU A 123 -5.33 -4.71 -15.86
C GLU A 123 -4.63 -4.45 -14.52
N VAL A 124 -3.53 -5.16 -14.22
CA VAL A 124 -2.77 -4.95 -12.98
C VAL A 124 -2.13 -3.55 -12.97
N ARG A 125 -1.50 -3.16 -14.08
CA ARG A 125 -0.92 -1.83 -14.29
C ARG A 125 -1.96 -0.72 -14.15
N GLU A 126 -3.12 -0.88 -14.77
CA GLU A 126 -4.25 0.04 -14.64
C GLU A 126 -4.76 0.13 -13.20
N ARG A 127 -4.92 -1.01 -12.52
CA ARG A 127 -5.38 -1.07 -11.13
C ARG A 127 -4.42 -0.35 -10.18
N ILE A 128 -3.10 -0.54 -10.33
CA ILE A 128 -2.08 0.19 -9.55
C ILE A 128 -2.24 1.71 -9.75
N ARG A 129 -2.28 2.17 -11.00
CA ARG A 129 -2.40 3.61 -11.33
C ARG A 129 -3.73 4.24 -10.93
N ARG A 130 -4.82 3.47 -10.97
CA ARG A 130 -6.17 3.93 -10.59
C ARG A 130 -6.33 4.03 -9.09
N GLU A 131 -5.80 3.06 -8.34
CA GLU A 131 -5.95 3.01 -6.89
C GLU A 131 -5.10 4.07 -6.17
N ARG A 132 -3.93 4.43 -6.73
CA ARG A 132 -3.00 5.45 -6.20
C ARG A 132 -2.80 5.28 -4.69
N ALA A 133 -2.47 4.06 -4.27
CA ALA A 133 -2.31 3.76 -2.86
C ALA A 133 -1.07 4.45 -2.31
N ARG A 134 -1.17 4.93 -1.06
CA ARG A 134 -0.06 5.63 -0.39
C ARG A 134 1.17 4.73 -0.23
N VAL A 135 0.95 3.52 0.29
CA VAL A 135 1.97 2.47 0.36
C VAL A 135 1.60 1.32 -0.57
N VAL A 136 2.56 0.80 -1.32
CA VAL A 136 2.40 -0.42 -2.12
C VAL A 136 3.38 -1.49 -1.62
N GLY A 137 2.85 -2.57 -1.08
CA GLY A 137 3.64 -3.73 -0.63
C GLY A 137 3.57 -4.87 -1.63
N ILE A 138 4.70 -5.24 -2.23
CA ILE A 138 4.76 -6.28 -3.26
C ILE A 138 5.42 -7.54 -2.70
N TYR A 139 4.69 -8.65 -2.72
CA TYR A 139 5.22 -9.97 -2.36
C TYR A 139 6.23 -10.45 -3.41
N SER A 140 7.30 -11.14 -3.01
CA SER A 140 8.17 -11.83 -3.96
C SER A 140 8.76 -13.14 -3.40
N MET A 141 8.66 -14.19 -4.23
CA MET A 141 9.44 -15.43 -4.14
C MET A 141 10.27 -15.62 -5.42
N LEU A 142 11.02 -16.71 -5.53
CA LEU A 142 12.02 -16.93 -6.59
C LEU A 142 11.49 -16.72 -8.01
N SER A 143 10.32 -17.27 -8.32
CA SER A 143 9.65 -17.15 -9.63
C SER A 143 9.09 -15.74 -9.93
N MET A 144 9.05 -14.85 -8.94
CA MET A 144 8.35 -13.55 -9.02
C MET A 144 9.31 -12.34 -9.01
N VAL A 145 10.61 -12.53 -8.78
CA VAL A 145 11.59 -11.43 -8.60
C VAL A 145 11.55 -10.40 -9.72
N ARG A 146 11.50 -10.85 -10.98
CA ARG A 146 11.42 -9.96 -12.15
C ARG A 146 10.13 -9.15 -12.14
N THR A 147 8.98 -9.82 -12.03
CA THR A 147 7.66 -9.19 -12.11
C THR A 147 7.38 -8.29 -10.91
N ALA A 148 7.89 -8.62 -9.72
CA ALA A 148 7.84 -7.73 -8.56
C ALA A 148 8.57 -6.41 -8.82
N LYS A 149 9.75 -6.44 -9.46
CA LYS A 149 10.50 -5.23 -9.85
C LYS A 149 9.84 -4.44 -10.96
N GLU A 150 9.24 -5.11 -11.94
CA GLU A 150 8.46 -4.47 -13.02
C GLU A 150 7.29 -3.66 -12.42
N LEU A 151 6.49 -4.28 -11.54
CA LEU A 151 5.36 -3.61 -10.88
C LEU A 151 5.81 -2.57 -9.84
N ALA A 152 6.99 -2.71 -9.23
CA ALA A 152 7.55 -1.70 -8.33
C ALA A 152 7.86 -0.39 -9.06
N ALA A 153 8.40 -0.47 -10.29
CA ALA A 153 8.65 0.71 -11.12
C ALA A 153 7.34 1.47 -11.42
N GLU A 154 6.25 0.74 -11.72
CA GLU A 154 4.93 1.34 -11.96
C GLU A 154 4.31 1.93 -10.68
N ALA A 155 4.46 1.24 -9.53
CA ALA A 155 3.97 1.73 -8.25
C ALA A 155 4.67 3.04 -7.81
N LYS A 156 5.98 3.19 -8.09
CA LYS A 156 6.75 4.39 -7.75
C LYS A 156 6.28 5.65 -8.48
N GLU A 157 5.55 5.54 -9.58
CA GLU A 157 4.95 6.69 -10.28
C GLU A 157 3.74 7.29 -9.52
N VAL A 158 3.13 6.53 -8.61
CA VAL A 158 1.82 6.85 -8.02
C VAL A 158 1.71 6.70 -6.49
N SER A 159 2.77 6.27 -5.81
CA SER A 159 2.80 5.95 -4.37
C SER A 159 3.91 6.69 -3.63
N GLU A 160 3.74 6.91 -2.31
CA GLU A 160 4.78 7.52 -1.45
C GLU A 160 5.89 6.53 -1.08
N LEU A 161 5.54 5.25 -0.93
CA LEU A 161 6.47 4.21 -0.47
C LEU A 161 6.16 2.87 -1.16
N VAL A 162 7.15 2.26 -1.81
CA VAL A 162 7.04 0.93 -2.42
C VAL A 162 7.95 -0.05 -1.67
N ILE A 163 7.34 -1.04 -1.02
CA ILE A 163 8.02 -2.01 -0.15
C ILE A 163 8.00 -3.43 -0.74
N ALA A 164 9.12 -4.15 -0.62
CA ALA A 164 9.20 -5.58 -0.96
C ALA A 164 9.04 -6.45 0.29
N GLY A 165 8.40 -7.62 0.17
CA GLY A 165 8.30 -8.59 1.27
C GLY A 165 8.17 -10.05 0.79
N GLY A 166 8.37 -11.01 1.68
CA GLY A 166 8.31 -12.44 1.38
C GLY A 166 9.68 -13.13 1.31
N PRO A 167 9.74 -14.39 0.84
CA PRO A 167 10.95 -15.24 0.98
C PRO A 167 12.19 -14.71 0.28
N MET A 168 12.07 -14.21 -0.96
CA MET A 168 13.23 -13.67 -1.70
C MET A 168 13.74 -12.35 -1.10
N PRO A 169 12.88 -11.36 -0.81
CA PRO A 169 13.23 -10.16 -0.04
C PRO A 169 13.90 -10.47 1.30
N SER A 170 13.41 -11.49 2.02
CA SER A 170 13.95 -11.87 3.32
C SER A 170 15.33 -12.53 3.24
N ALA A 171 15.60 -13.34 2.21
CA ALA A 171 16.91 -13.96 2.01
C ALA A 171 17.95 -13.00 1.43
N TYR A 172 17.56 -12.20 0.44
CA TYR A 172 18.49 -11.44 -0.40
C TYR A 172 18.04 -9.97 -0.55
N PRO A 173 17.96 -9.20 0.56
CA PRO A 173 17.40 -7.84 0.55
C PRO A 173 18.15 -6.89 -0.41
N SER A 174 19.46 -7.08 -0.57
CA SER A 174 20.30 -6.36 -1.55
C SER A 174 19.84 -6.51 -3.00
N MET A 175 19.16 -7.60 -3.36
CA MET A 175 18.60 -7.76 -4.71
C MET A 175 17.38 -6.86 -4.95
N PHE A 176 16.70 -6.38 -3.90
CA PHE A 176 15.47 -5.59 -3.99
C PHE A 176 15.72 -4.09 -3.76
N LEU A 177 16.71 -3.75 -2.94
CA LEU A 177 17.19 -2.39 -2.76
C LEU A 177 17.55 -1.75 -4.12
N GLY A 178 17.06 -0.54 -4.35
CA GLY A 178 17.16 0.19 -5.63
C GLY A 178 15.88 0.12 -6.47
N ALA A 179 15.28 -1.07 -6.61
CA ALA A 179 13.94 -1.19 -7.21
C ALA A 179 12.82 -0.84 -6.21
N PHE A 180 13.06 -1.05 -4.92
CA PHE A 180 12.15 -0.77 -3.81
C PHE A 180 12.74 0.29 -2.87
N ASP A 181 11.87 0.93 -2.09
CA ASP A 181 12.24 1.98 -1.12
C ASP A 181 12.51 1.37 0.26
N ALA A 182 11.81 0.29 0.60
CA ALA A 182 12.14 -0.54 1.74
C ALA A 182 11.97 -2.04 1.44
N VAL A 183 12.66 -2.89 2.19
CA VAL A 183 12.57 -4.35 2.11
C VAL A 183 12.25 -4.91 3.49
N VAL A 184 11.05 -5.49 3.64
CA VAL A 184 10.60 -6.15 4.87
C VAL A 184 11.17 -7.57 4.91
N GLN A 185 11.90 -7.87 5.98
CA GLN A 185 12.60 -9.14 6.20
C GLN A 185 11.91 -9.94 7.31
N GLY A 186 11.51 -11.19 7.01
CA GLY A 186 10.79 -12.07 7.92
C GLY A 186 9.28 -11.80 7.93
N GLU A 187 8.67 -11.85 9.12
CA GLU A 187 7.23 -11.65 9.30
C GLU A 187 6.84 -10.18 9.13
N GLY A 188 5.86 -9.94 8.27
CA GLY A 188 5.55 -8.60 7.75
C GLY A 188 4.46 -7.85 8.52
N GLU A 189 3.62 -8.53 9.28
CA GLU A 189 2.39 -7.97 9.87
C GLU A 189 2.69 -6.76 10.75
N ILE A 190 3.54 -6.97 11.77
CA ILE A 190 3.93 -5.92 12.71
C ILE A 190 4.85 -4.89 12.04
N THR A 191 5.72 -5.33 11.14
CA THR A 191 6.69 -4.48 10.44
C THR A 191 6.02 -3.46 9.53
N VAL A 192 5.04 -3.88 8.72
CA VAL A 192 4.30 -3.01 7.81
C VAL A 192 3.40 -2.04 8.59
N ALA A 193 2.76 -2.52 9.66
CA ALA A 193 2.01 -1.66 10.57
C ALA A 193 2.87 -0.55 11.18
N GLU A 194 4.02 -0.89 11.79
CA GLU A 194 4.95 0.09 12.36
C GLU A 194 5.52 1.07 11.31
N LEU A 195 5.74 0.62 10.06
CA LEU A 195 6.12 1.53 8.97
C LEU A 195 5.01 2.56 8.68
N MET A 196 3.75 2.14 8.62
CA MET A 196 2.62 3.03 8.37
C MET A 196 2.34 3.96 9.55
N ASP A 197 2.40 3.45 10.78
CA ASP A 197 2.28 4.25 12.01
C ASP A 197 3.37 5.33 12.06
N ALA A 198 4.60 5.00 11.61
CA ALA A 198 5.70 5.96 11.49
C ALA A 198 5.53 6.96 10.33
N MET A 199 4.89 6.59 9.21
CA MET A 199 4.52 7.53 8.13
C MET A 199 3.48 8.56 8.59
N ASP A 200 2.58 8.17 9.49
CA ASP A 200 1.52 9.04 10.03
C ASP A 200 1.95 9.87 11.24
N GLY A 201 3.13 9.59 11.81
CA GLY A 201 3.54 10.16 13.09
C GLY A 201 2.72 9.62 14.29
N ARG A 202 2.06 8.47 14.16
CA ARG A 202 1.34 7.78 15.25
C ARG A 202 2.29 7.13 16.25
N SER A 203 3.53 6.85 15.85
CA SER A 203 4.54 6.21 16.69
C SER A 203 5.87 6.97 16.71
N GLU A 204 6.39 7.23 17.91
CA GLU A 204 7.84 7.23 18.11
C GLU A 204 8.24 5.79 18.51
N PRO A 205 9.26 5.19 17.87
CA PRO A 205 10.30 5.90 17.13
C PRO A 205 10.05 6.01 15.63
N LYS A 206 10.63 7.05 15.02
CA LYS A 206 10.62 7.28 13.55
C LYS A 206 11.18 6.10 12.74
N PHE A 207 10.88 6.09 11.44
CA PHE A 207 11.26 5.11 10.39
C PHE A 207 12.48 4.20 10.67
N HIS A 208 13.61 4.80 11.03
CA HIS A 208 14.89 4.12 11.25
C HIS A 208 14.91 3.10 12.42
N ARG A 209 13.87 3.04 13.27
CA ARG A 209 13.76 2.01 14.33
C ARG A 209 12.68 0.95 14.10
N VAL A 210 11.96 0.99 12.98
CA VAL A 210 10.98 -0.04 12.65
C VAL A 210 11.72 -1.33 12.29
N ARG A 211 11.81 -2.28 13.24
CA ARG A 211 12.65 -3.49 13.11
C ARG A 211 12.22 -4.40 11.97
N GLY A 212 13.19 -5.12 11.39
CA GLY A 212 12.98 -6.07 10.30
C GLY A 212 12.89 -5.41 8.92
N VAL A 213 13.52 -4.24 8.74
CA VAL A 213 13.46 -3.46 7.49
C VAL A 213 14.85 -3.10 7.01
N TRP A 214 15.08 -3.25 5.71
CA TRP A 214 16.17 -2.58 5.00
C TRP A 214 15.62 -1.33 4.31
N LEU A 215 16.15 -0.16 4.66
CA LEU A 215 15.78 1.12 4.07
C LEU A 215 16.72 1.45 2.91
N ALA A 216 16.16 1.90 1.78
CA ALA A 216 16.94 2.41 0.66
C ALA A 216 17.63 3.73 1.01
N SER A 217 18.76 4.01 0.36
CA SER A 217 19.62 5.16 0.66
C SER A 217 18.92 6.52 0.66
N HIS A 218 17.94 6.73 -0.22
CA HIS A 218 17.21 8.00 -0.31
C HIS A 218 16.25 8.23 0.87
N LEU A 219 15.84 7.19 1.60
CA LEU A 219 15.05 7.32 2.84
C LEU A 219 15.93 7.62 4.06
N ASN A 220 17.24 7.44 3.97
CA ASN A 220 18.15 7.53 5.10
C ASN A 220 19.50 8.20 4.76
N GLY A 221 19.46 9.48 4.40
CA GLY A 221 20.65 10.33 4.31
C GLY A 221 21.73 9.85 3.33
N GLY A 222 21.36 9.08 2.30
CA GLY A 222 22.28 8.51 1.31
C GLY A 222 22.83 7.12 1.66
N ARG A 223 22.44 6.50 2.78
CA ARG A 223 22.97 5.20 3.22
C ARG A 223 21.87 4.15 3.31
N VAL A 224 22.14 2.96 2.76
CA VAL A 224 21.32 1.77 3.05
C VAL A 224 21.51 1.41 4.52
N GLU A 225 20.41 1.17 5.23
CA GLU A 225 20.41 0.77 6.64
C GLU A 225 19.51 -0.46 6.85
N HIS A 226 19.95 -1.37 7.72
CA HIS A 226 19.11 -2.43 8.27
C HIS A 226 18.74 -2.06 9.71
N THR A 227 17.45 -1.91 10.00
CA THR A 227 16.90 -1.42 11.27
C THR A 227 16.93 -2.47 12.41
N GLY A 228 17.77 -3.49 12.28
CA GLY A 228 17.90 -4.61 13.21
C GLY A 228 16.82 -5.68 13.03
N ALA A 229 17.14 -6.91 13.44
CA ALA A 229 16.23 -8.06 13.28
C ALA A 229 14.95 -7.91 14.12
N ARG A 230 13.80 -8.26 13.54
CA ARG A 230 12.54 -8.39 14.29
C ARG A 230 12.48 -9.76 14.99
N PRO A 231 12.23 -9.82 16.31
CA PRO A 231 11.94 -11.08 16.98
C PRO A 231 10.65 -11.71 16.42
N LEU A 232 10.65 -13.04 16.27
CA LEU A 232 9.47 -13.79 15.86
C LEU A 232 8.32 -13.58 16.86
N LEU A 233 7.11 -13.35 16.36
CA LEU A 233 5.93 -13.27 17.20
C LEU A 233 5.65 -14.66 17.81
N ARG A 234 5.70 -14.81 19.13
CA ARG A 234 5.58 -16.13 19.78
C ARG A 234 4.16 -16.70 19.70
N ASP A 235 3.19 -15.87 20.04
CA ASP A 235 1.77 -16.19 20.03
C ASP A 235 1.16 -15.87 18.66
N LEU A 236 0.67 -16.88 17.94
CA LEU A 236 0.05 -16.69 16.63
C LEU A 236 -1.43 -16.30 16.71
N ASP A 237 -2.07 -16.45 17.88
CA ASP A 237 -3.47 -16.05 18.09
C ASP A 237 -3.61 -14.55 18.36
N ALA A 238 -2.52 -13.90 18.75
CA ALA A 238 -2.38 -12.44 18.71
C ALA A 238 -2.40 -11.83 17.29
N LEU A 239 -2.42 -12.65 16.23
CA LEU A 239 -2.73 -12.20 14.86
C LEU A 239 -4.21 -12.47 14.55
N PRO A 240 -4.93 -11.54 13.90
CA PRO A 240 -6.24 -11.86 13.33
C PRO A 240 -6.12 -12.92 12.23
N PHE A 241 -7.22 -13.58 11.90
CA PHE A 241 -7.31 -14.41 10.70
C PHE A 241 -7.04 -13.58 9.44
N PRO A 242 -6.55 -14.18 8.33
CA PRO A 242 -6.18 -13.42 7.14
C PRO A 242 -7.43 -12.79 6.51
N ALA A 243 -7.30 -11.58 5.98
CA ALA A 243 -8.38 -10.81 5.36
C ALA A 243 -8.91 -11.47 4.06
N ARG A 244 -9.69 -12.54 4.22
CA ARG A 244 -10.23 -13.36 3.13
C ARG A 244 -11.24 -12.61 2.26
N ASP A 245 -11.96 -11.68 2.86
CA ASP A 245 -12.90 -10.75 2.21
C ASP A 245 -12.26 -9.88 1.12
N LEU A 246 -10.93 -9.74 1.11
CA LEU A 246 -10.19 -8.98 0.08
C LEU A 246 -9.82 -9.81 -1.17
N TYR A 247 -10.21 -11.09 -1.27
CA TYR A 247 -9.95 -11.94 -2.43
C TYR A 247 -11.24 -12.35 -3.15
N ASP A 248 -11.17 -12.47 -4.48
CA ASP A 248 -12.22 -13.12 -5.25
C ASP A 248 -12.13 -14.66 -5.09
N HIS A 249 -12.90 -15.18 -4.14
CA HIS A 249 -13.01 -16.62 -3.91
C HIS A 249 -13.68 -17.38 -5.07
N HIS A 250 -14.50 -16.73 -5.90
CA HIS A 250 -15.17 -17.40 -7.03
C HIS A 250 -14.18 -17.78 -8.12
N LEU A 251 -13.14 -16.98 -8.37
CA LEU A 251 -12.07 -17.32 -9.31
C LEU A 251 -11.34 -18.60 -8.89
N TYR A 252 -10.89 -18.66 -7.63
CA TYR A 252 -10.23 -19.86 -7.07
C TYR A 252 -11.13 -21.08 -7.07
N GLN A 253 -12.36 -20.99 -6.55
CA GLN A 253 -13.28 -22.14 -6.56
C GLN A 253 -13.59 -22.62 -7.98
N SER A 254 -13.76 -21.71 -8.94
CA SER A 254 -14.07 -22.06 -10.33
C SER A 254 -12.85 -22.55 -11.11
N TYR A 255 -11.63 -22.21 -10.66
CA TYR A 255 -10.41 -22.88 -11.10
C TYR A 255 -10.40 -24.35 -10.64
N TYR A 256 -10.68 -24.65 -9.36
CA TYR A 256 -10.66 -26.03 -8.87
C TYR A 256 -11.78 -26.89 -9.44
N ARG A 257 -13.01 -26.39 -9.47
CA ARG A 257 -14.16 -27.13 -10.04
C ARG A 257 -13.87 -27.59 -11.48
N ARG A 258 -13.30 -26.71 -12.31
CA ARG A 258 -12.96 -27.01 -13.71
C ARG A 258 -11.78 -27.97 -13.87
N ASN A 259 -10.77 -27.91 -13.00
CA ASN A 259 -9.52 -28.67 -13.18
C ASN A 259 -9.47 -30.01 -12.44
N PHE A 260 -10.19 -30.11 -11.30
CA PHE A 260 -10.09 -31.22 -10.34
C PHE A 260 -11.44 -31.73 -9.82
N GLY A 261 -12.58 -31.08 -10.13
CA GLY A 261 -13.92 -31.55 -9.74
C GLY A 261 -14.36 -31.24 -8.31
N TYR A 262 -13.50 -30.65 -7.47
CA TYR A 262 -13.83 -30.21 -6.11
C TYR A 262 -13.52 -28.72 -5.91
N THR A 263 -13.65 -28.21 -4.68
CA THR A 263 -13.14 -26.89 -4.26
C THR A 263 -12.25 -27.06 -3.04
N MET A 264 -11.24 -26.21 -2.88
CA MET A 264 -10.44 -26.14 -1.65
C MET A 264 -10.06 -24.71 -1.29
N THR A 265 -9.55 -24.53 -0.08
CA THR A 265 -8.82 -23.35 0.35
C THR A 265 -7.67 -23.78 1.26
N SER A 266 -6.62 -22.96 1.35
CA SER A 266 -5.49 -23.17 2.25
C SER A 266 -5.76 -22.61 3.64
N MET A 267 -5.00 -23.02 4.66
CA MET A 267 -4.93 -22.36 5.96
C MET A 267 -3.50 -22.42 6.51
N ILE A 268 -3.12 -21.50 7.40
CA ILE A 268 -1.85 -21.54 8.12
C ILE A 268 -2.15 -21.79 9.60
N ALA A 269 -2.01 -23.05 10.03
CA ALA A 269 -2.16 -23.46 11.43
C ALA A 269 -0.88 -23.22 12.26
N SER A 270 0.28 -23.21 11.62
CA SER A 270 1.59 -23.07 12.28
C SER A 270 2.61 -22.34 11.42
N ARG A 271 3.62 -21.74 12.06
CA ARG A 271 4.75 -21.04 11.45
C ARG A 271 6.08 -21.53 12.03
N GLY A 272 7.13 -21.44 11.22
CA GLY A 272 8.49 -21.85 11.59
C GLY A 272 8.71 -23.36 11.61
N CYS A 273 9.94 -23.77 11.92
CA CYS A 273 10.35 -25.19 11.92
C CYS A 273 11.61 -25.37 12.76
N PRO A 274 11.69 -26.36 13.66
CA PRO A 274 12.85 -26.54 14.54
C PRO A 274 14.06 -27.15 13.80
N PHE A 275 13.84 -27.78 12.64
CA PHE A 275 14.89 -28.46 11.88
C PHE A 275 15.75 -27.50 11.07
N SER A 276 17.05 -27.83 10.95
CA SER A 276 18.06 -27.06 10.21
C SER A 276 18.62 -27.82 9.01
N CYS A 277 17.76 -28.46 8.21
CA CYS A 277 18.18 -29.28 7.08
C CYS A 277 18.96 -28.46 6.02
N ASP A 278 20.10 -28.97 5.55
CA ASP A 278 21.02 -28.21 4.68
C ASP A 278 20.40 -27.82 3.33
N PHE A 279 19.44 -28.59 2.83
CA PHE A 279 18.68 -28.30 1.61
C PHE A 279 17.50 -27.32 1.83
N CYS A 280 17.14 -26.99 3.08
CA CYS A 280 15.93 -26.23 3.39
C CYS A 280 16.19 -24.73 3.47
N TRP A 281 15.96 -24.05 2.35
CA TRP A 281 16.06 -22.59 2.27
C TRP A 281 14.81 -21.90 2.85
N ARG A 282 14.80 -21.67 4.17
CA ARG A 282 13.74 -20.92 4.89
C ARG A 282 14.29 -19.73 5.69
N PRO A 283 14.34 -18.53 5.09
CA PRO A 283 14.85 -17.32 5.73
C PRO A 283 13.81 -16.59 6.61
N ASP A 284 12.53 -16.91 6.47
CA ASP A 284 11.40 -16.03 6.76
C ASP A 284 10.69 -16.32 8.10
N TYR A 285 10.44 -17.59 8.43
CA TYR A 285 9.70 -17.96 9.65
C TYR A 285 10.57 -18.42 10.84
N GLY A 286 11.89 -18.50 10.64
CA GLY A 286 12.89 -18.88 11.65
C GLY A 286 12.80 -20.32 12.18
N ARG A 287 13.68 -20.63 13.14
CA ARG A 287 13.96 -21.99 13.64
C ARG A 287 13.11 -22.42 14.86
N VAL A 288 11.91 -21.87 15.01
CA VAL A 288 11.02 -22.16 16.16
C VAL A 288 9.63 -22.52 15.65
N TYR A 289 9.11 -23.68 16.03
CA TYR A 289 7.74 -24.07 15.75
C TYR A 289 6.77 -23.26 16.62
N ARG A 290 5.78 -22.64 15.99
CA ARG A 290 4.72 -21.85 16.61
C ARG A 290 3.40 -22.23 15.97
N TYR A 291 2.33 -22.36 16.75
CA TYR A 291 1.02 -22.81 16.27
C TYR A 291 -0.09 -21.92 16.84
N ARG A 292 -1.25 -21.92 16.16
CA ARG A 292 -2.50 -21.36 16.68
C ARG A 292 -3.19 -22.38 17.58
N SER A 293 -3.96 -21.90 18.54
CA SER A 293 -4.84 -22.73 19.37
C SER A 293 -5.80 -23.57 18.50
N PRO A 294 -6.03 -24.86 18.85
CA PRO A 294 -6.99 -25.73 18.15
C PRO A 294 -8.45 -25.25 18.19
#